data_AF-A0A812KA14-F1
#
_entry.id   AF-A0A812KA14-F1
#
_cell.length_a   1.000
_cell.length_b   1.000
_cell.length_c   1.000
_cell.angle_alpha   90.00
_cell.angle_beta   90.00
_cell.angle_gamma   90.00
#
_symmetry.space_group_name_H-M   'P 1'
#
loop_
_entity.id
_entity.type
_entity.pdbx_description
1 polymer ?
#
loop_
_entity_poly.entity_id
_entity_poly.type
_entity_poly.pdbx_seq_one_letter_code
_entity_poly.pdbx_strand_id
1 'polypeptide(L)'
;MGAAIPIFYYFMNSPVTAKASTMLSTTMAFGMTLTLLQTIGLVGLVSLSWPSYMQPLMDFVSIFMLDLESLNFDCVGVSSAMRYGVSVLCWPAALGWLVICGLLSKLGPGKLHFQKAKALSTLGQLFQIGFTIIAKTALMPFMCYSHPNGKSSVLRFSDVICWEEQTGHTVMVIFGLIMTMVLYWCTLLWATIQAPKRSARADMFFLQATRFLFFRF
;
A
#
# COMPACT_ATOMS: atom_id res chain seq x y z
N MET A 1 14.74 -0.97 9.89
CA MET A 1 14.04 -1.82 8.90
C MET A 1 14.68 -3.21 8.70
N GLY A 2 16.02 -3.38 8.82
CA GLY A 2 16.72 -4.61 8.43
C GLY A 2 16.17 -5.93 8.99
N ALA A 3 15.88 -6.03 10.30
CA ALA A 3 15.34 -7.24 10.92
C ALA A 3 13.79 -7.30 10.95
N ALA A 4 13.11 -6.18 10.77
CA ALA A 4 11.65 -6.09 10.92
C ALA A 4 10.92 -6.91 9.86
N ILE A 5 11.40 -6.90 8.62
CA ILE A 5 10.78 -7.61 7.49
C ILE A 5 10.92 -9.14 7.61
N PRO A 6 12.10 -9.70 7.98
CA PRO A 6 12.22 -11.11 8.33
C PRO A 6 11.36 -11.53 9.53
N ILE A 7 11.30 -10.72 10.60
CA ILE A 7 10.45 -10.99 11.76
C ILE A 7 8.98 -11.03 11.34
N PHE A 8 8.55 -10.07 10.53
CA PHE A 8 7.21 -10.02 9.97
C PHE A 8 6.91 -11.26 9.13
N TYR A 9 7.83 -11.73 8.29
CA TYR A 9 7.67 -12.98 7.55
C TYR A 9 7.37 -14.18 8.47
N TYR A 10 8.13 -14.36 9.55
CA TYR A 10 7.90 -15.48 10.48
C TYR A 10 6.60 -15.33 11.28
N PHE A 11 6.29 -14.12 11.74
CA PHE A 11 5.04 -13.84 12.46
C PHE A 11 3.81 -14.10 11.57
N MET A 12 3.86 -13.62 10.33
CA MET A 12 2.74 -13.74 9.40
C MET A 12 2.55 -15.17 8.88
N ASN A 13 3.62 -15.95 8.79
CA ASN A 13 3.57 -17.34 8.34
C ASN A 13 3.48 -18.36 9.48
N SER A 14 3.15 -17.92 10.69
CA SER A 14 2.83 -18.82 11.80
C SER A 14 1.71 -19.82 11.39
N PRO A 15 1.80 -21.08 11.88
CA PRO A 15 0.80 -22.09 11.57
C PRO A 15 -0.57 -21.63 12.08
N VAL A 16 -1.58 -21.62 11.21
CA VAL A 16 -2.96 -21.29 11.61
C VAL A 16 -3.64 -22.58 12.03
N THR A 17 -4.29 -22.54 13.18
CA THR A 17 -5.08 -23.64 13.70
C THR A 17 -6.39 -23.77 12.92
N ALA A 18 -6.88 -24.99 12.73
CA ALA A 18 -8.14 -25.25 12.02
C ALA A 18 -9.38 -24.62 12.71
N LYS A 19 -9.24 -24.23 13.98
CA LYS A 19 -10.22 -23.44 14.71
C LYS A 19 -9.82 -21.97 14.66
N ALA A 20 -10.74 -21.12 14.18
CA ALA A 20 -10.61 -19.67 14.31
C ALA A 20 -10.56 -19.32 15.80
N SER A 21 -9.40 -18.90 16.27
CA SER A 21 -9.25 -18.38 17.63
C SER A 21 -9.98 -17.05 17.74
N THR A 22 -10.54 -16.75 18.91
CA THR A 22 -11.13 -15.43 19.21
C THR A 22 -10.14 -14.30 18.90
N MET A 23 -8.85 -14.50 19.17
CA MET A 23 -7.79 -13.53 18.84
C MET A 23 -7.67 -13.28 17.33
N LEU A 24 -7.80 -14.32 16.50
CA LEU A 24 -7.72 -14.20 15.05
C LEU A 24 -8.93 -13.44 14.49
N SER A 25 -10.13 -13.81 14.92
CA SER A 25 -11.38 -13.15 14.51
C SER A 25 -11.42 -11.68 14.93
N THR A 26 -10.99 -11.35 16.15
CA THR A 26 -10.91 -9.94 16.61
C THR A 26 -9.90 -9.15 15.80
N THR A 27 -8.73 -9.72 15.48
CA THR A 27 -7.72 -9.06 14.64
C THR A 27 -8.26 -8.77 13.25
N MET A 28 -8.99 -9.72 12.65
CA MET A 28 -9.63 -9.53 11.34
C MET A 28 -10.70 -8.44 11.38
N ALA A 29 -11.59 -8.48 12.38
CA ALA A 29 -12.64 -7.46 12.53
C ALA A 29 -12.04 -6.06 12.70
N PHE A 30 -10.98 -5.93 13.50
CA PHE A 30 -10.26 -4.69 13.68
C PHE A 30 -9.57 -4.23 12.39
N GLY A 31 -8.88 -5.13 11.68
CA GLY A 31 -8.22 -4.85 10.39
C GLY A 31 -9.19 -4.37 9.31
N MET A 32 -10.36 -5.04 9.19
CA MET A 32 -11.44 -4.61 8.29
C MET A 32 -12.01 -3.24 8.67
N THR A 33 -12.18 -2.98 9.97
CA THR A 33 -12.66 -1.67 10.47
C THR A 33 -11.66 -0.56 10.14
N LEU A 34 -10.36 -0.79 10.36
CA LEU A 34 -9.31 0.16 9.99
C LEU A 34 -9.28 0.40 8.49
N THR A 35 -9.40 -0.66 7.69
CA THR A 35 -9.43 -0.56 6.23
C THR A 35 -10.64 0.25 5.75
N LEU A 36 -11.81 0.06 6.38
CA LEU A 36 -13.01 0.84 6.10
C LEU A 36 -12.78 2.33 6.42
N LEU A 37 -12.23 2.65 7.60
CA LEU A 37 -11.88 4.02 7.96
C LEU A 37 -10.90 4.61 6.95
N GLN A 38 -9.79 3.93 6.65
CA GLN A 38 -8.81 4.40 5.67
C GLN A 38 -9.41 4.63 4.28
N THR A 39 -10.35 3.79 3.85
CA THR A 39 -11.06 3.95 2.56
C THR A 39 -11.96 5.18 2.55
N ILE A 40 -12.66 5.46 3.65
CA ILE A 40 -13.45 6.70 3.80
C ILE A 40 -12.54 7.93 3.74
N GLY A 41 -11.38 7.87 4.41
CA GLY A 41 -10.42 8.96 4.35
C GLY A 41 -9.95 9.20 2.91
N LEU A 42 -9.75 8.12 2.15
CA LEU A 42 -9.23 8.19 0.78
C LEU A 42 -10.19 8.96 -0.12
N VAL A 43 -11.49 8.74 0.09
CA VAL A 43 -12.55 9.51 -0.57
C VAL A 43 -12.53 10.98 -0.14
N GLY A 44 -12.21 11.27 1.12
CA GLY A 44 -12.03 12.63 1.63
C GLY A 44 -10.92 13.44 0.92
N LEU A 45 -9.96 12.77 0.28
CA LEU A 45 -8.94 13.43 -0.55
C LEU A 45 -9.45 13.87 -1.92
N VAL A 46 -10.65 13.48 -2.34
CA VAL A 46 -11.19 13.98 -3.61
C VAL A 46 -11.56 15.45 -3.44
N SER A 47 -11.25 16.28 -4.44
CA SER A 47 -11.42 17.75 -4.46
C SER A 47 -12.88 18.24 -4.43
N LEU A 48 -13.82 17.43 -3.95
CA LEU A 48 -15.20 17.83 -3.75
C LEU A 48 -15.31 18.75 -2.53
N SER A 49 -16.09 19.81 -2.65
CA SER A 49 -16.45 20.68 -1.53
C SER A 49 -17.36 19.93 -0.57
N TRP A 50 -16.76 19.22 0.39
CA TRP A 50 -17.50 18.47 1.40
C TRP A 50 -18.35 19.41 2.27
N PRO A 51 -19.62 19.07 2.51
CA PRO A 51 -20.48 19.84 3.40
C PRO A 51 -19.87 19.97 4.81
N SER A 52 -20.12 21.09 5.48
CA SER A 52 -19.55 21.38 6.81
C SER A 52 -19.86 20.32 7.87
N TYR A 53 -21.00 19.62 7.77
CA TYR A 53 -21.36 18.54 8.69
C TYR A 53 -20.49 17.28 8.54
N MET A 54 -19.79 17.09 7.42
CA MET A 54 -18.89 15.94 7.20
C MET A 54 -17.44 16.22 7.62
N GLN A 55 -17.06 17.47 7.85
CA GLN A 55 -15.68 17.85 8.20
C GLN A 55 -15.18 17.11 9.46
N PRO A 56 -15.94 17.02 10.57
CA PRO A 56 -15.46 16.32 11.77
C PRO A 56 -15.18 14.83 11.53
N LEU A 57 -15.98 14.20 10.66
CA LEU A 57 -15.78 12.80 10.29
C LEU A 57 -14.51 12.64 9.45
N MET A 58 -14.28 13.51 8.47
CA MET A 58 -13.09 13.47 7.62
C MET A 58 -11.81 13.74 8.42
N ASP A 59 -11.85 14.68 9.36
CA ASP A 59 -10.74 14.97 10.27
C ASP A 59 -10.41 13.76 11.15
N PHE A 60 -11.43 13.12 11.74
CA PHE A 60 -11.23 11.90 12.54
C PHE A 60 -10.63 10.76 11.73
N VAL A 61 -11.15 10.53 10.53
CA VAL A 61 -10.71 9.44 9.66
C VAL A 61 -9.29 9.68 9.11
N SER A 62 -8.91 10.94 8.88
CA SER A 62 -7.57 11.30 8.41
C SER A 62 -6.45 10.84 9.36
N ILE A 63 -6.73 10.70 10.66
CA ILE A 63 -5.77 10.19 11.66
C ILE A 63 -5.36 8.74 11.37
N PHE A 64 -6.29 7.94 10.83
CA PHE A 64 -6.05 6.53 10.51
C PHE A 64 -5.38 6.34 9.15
N MET A 65 -5.31 7.39 8.33
CA MET A 65 -4.44 7.38 7.17
C MET A 65 -3.01 7.46 7.62
N LEU A 66 -2.27 6.39 7.38
CA LEU A 66 -0.83 6.41 7.53
C LEU A 66 -0.24 7.36 6.48
N ASP A 67 0.16 8.56 6.90
CA ASP A 67 0.75 9.56 6.01
C ASP A 67 2.27 9.57 6.13
N LEU A 68 2.96 8.79 5.29
CA LEU A 68 4.43 8.78 5.25
C LEU A 68 5.01 10.14 4.84
N GLU A 69 4.21 11.01 4.22
CA GLU A 69 4.62 12.36 3.80
C GLU A 69 4.37 13.44 4.85
N SER A 70 3.63 13.12 5.92
CA SER A 70 3.48 14.00 7.09
C SER A 70 4.69 13.95 8.01
N LEU A 71 5.58 12.96 7.83
CA LEU A 71 6.93 12.97 8.40
C LEU A 71 7.70 14.14 7.76
N ASN A 72 7.59 15.31 8.39
CA ASN A 72 8.09 16.61 7.94
C ASN A 72 9.61 16.63 7.67
N PHE A 73 10.03 16.09 6.53
CA PHE A 73 11.34 16.38 5.92
C PHE A 73 11.33 17.73 5.18
N ASP A 74 10.30 18.55 5.42
CA ASP A 74 10.13 19.90 4.88
C ASP A 74 11.34 20.81 5.21
N CYS A 75 11.96 20.58 6.38
CA CYS A 75 13.13 21.31 6.87
C CYS A 75 14.47 20.92 6.20
N VAL A 76 14.52 19.86 5.38
CA VAL A 76 15.78 19.32 4.81
C VAL A 76 16.08 19.90 3.41
N GLY A 77 15.25 20.80 2.88
CA GLY A 77 15.48 21.44 1.58
C GLY A 77 15.44 20.47 0.38
N VAL A 78 14.84 19.30 0.57
CA VAL A 78 14.66 18.27 -0.46
C VAL A 78 13.60 18.74 -1.47
N SER A 79 13.85 18.55 -2.77
CA SER A 79 12.89 18.87 -3.83
C SER A 79 11.60 18.04 -3.71
N SER A 80 10.46 18.62 -4.10
CA SER A 80 9.15 17.95 -4.05
C SER A 80 9.09 16.66 -4.86
N ALA A 81 9.76 16.64 -6.02
CA ALA A 81 9.91 15.44 -6.85
C ALA A 81 10.64 14.31 -6.10
N MET A 82 11.67 14.64 -5.30
CA MET A 82 12.39 13.66 -4.51
C MET A 82 11.57 13.17 -3.31
N ARG A 83 10.76 14.03 -2.68
CA ARG A 83 9.82 13.63 -1.62
C ARG A 83 8.78 12.64 -2.13
N TYR A 84 8.14 13.00 -3.25
CA TYR A 84 7.22 12.09 -3.93
C TYR A 84 7.92 10.78 -4.32
N GLY A 85 9.13 10.87 -4.88
CA GLY A 85 9.95 9.71 -5.23
C GLY A 85 10.22 8.79 -4.03
N VAL A 86 10.50 9.33 -2.85
CA VAL A 86 10.71 8.53 -1.62
C VAL A 86 9.43 7.82 -1.19
N SER A 87 8.29 8.51 -1.16
CA SER A 87 6.99 7.90 -0.82
C SER A 87 6.64 6.75 -1.75
N VAL A 88 6.87 6.98 -3.04
CA VAL A 88 6.58 6.06 -4.11
C VAL A 88 7.52 4.85 -4.10
N LEU A 89 8.82 5.06 -3.85
CA LEU A 89 9.84 4.01 -3.84
C LEU A 89 9.90 3.24 -2.53
N CYS A 90 9.39 3.79 -1.43
CA CYS A 90 9.39 3.11 -0.13
C CYS A 90 8.74 1.72 -0.20
N TRP A 91 7.62 1.60 -0.93
CA TRP A 91 6.90 0.35 -1.09
C TRP A 91 7.64 -0.69 -1.95
N PRO A 92 8.06 -0.38 -3.19
CA PRO A 92 8.95 -1.24 -3.96
C PRO A 92 10.23 -1.61 -3.23
N ALA A 93 10.80 -0.69 -2.45
CA ALA A 93 11.99 -0.96 -1.65
C ALA A 93 11.71 -1.96 -0.52
N ALA A 94 10.57 -1.86 0.16
CA ALA A 94 10.15 -2.85 1.17
C ALA A 94 9.93 -4.25 0.55
N LEU A 95 9.30 -4.31 -0.63
CA LEU A 95 9.12 -5.56 -1.37
C LEU A 95 10.45 -6.14 -1.85
N GLY A 96 11.31 -5.30 -2.43
CA GLY A 96 12.66 -5.66 -2.86
C GLY A 96 13.52 -6.15 -1.70
N TRP A 97 13.42 -5.52 -0.54
CA TRP A 97 14.11 -5.96 0.68
C TRP A 97 13.66 -7.35 1.12
N LEU A 98 12.37 -7.68 1.05
CA LEU A 98 11.90 -9.03 1.36
C LEU A 98 12.46 -10.07 0.38
N VAL A 99 12.57 -9.73 -0.91
CA VAL A 99 13.22 -10.59 -1.93
C VAL A 99 14.70 -10.78 -1.62
N ILE A 100 15.41 -9.70 -1.28
CA ILE A 100 16.83 -9.74 -0.87
C ILE A 100 16.99 -10.62 0.37
N CYS A 101 16.17 -10.44 1.40
CA CYS A 101 16.17 -11.32 2.58
C CYS A 101 15.92 -12.79 2.21
N GLY A 102 15.01 -13.06 1.27
CA GLY A 102 14.77 -14.40 0.76
C GLY A 102 15.99 -15.00 0.04
N LEU A 103 16.71 -14.21 -0.75
CA LEU A 103 17.95 -14.64 -1.40
C LEU A 103 19.08 -14.86 -0.39
N LEU A 104 19.27 -13.93 0.55
CA LEU A 104 20.26 -14.03 1.62
C LEU A 104 19.97 -15.19 2.57
N SER A 105 18.69 -15.53 2.79
CA SER A 105 18.31 -16.68 3.63
C SER A 105 18.90 -17.99 3.12
N LYS A 106 19.11 -18.12 1.80
CA LYS A 106 19.71 -19.32 1.19
C LYS A 106 21.19 -19.50 1.53
N LEU A 107 21.88 -18.41 1.87
CA LEU A 107 23.28 -18.44 2.31
C LEU A 107 23.41 -18.82 3.80
N GLY A 108 22.31 -18.76 4.55
CA GLY A 108 22.25 -19.07 5.97
C GLY A 108 21.90 -20.53 6.29
N PRO A 109 21.81 -20.86 7.59
CA PRO A 109 21.45 -22.20 8.06
C PRO A 109 20.05 -22.60 7.59
N GLY A 110 19.87 -23.87 7.19
CA GLY A 110 18.66 -24.38 6.55
C GLY A 110 17.33 -24.14 7.28
N LYS A 111 17.36 -23.89 8.60
CA LYS A 111 16.19 -23.54 9.41
C LYS A 111 15.62 -22.15 9.09
N LEU A 112 16.43 -21.25 8.53
CA LEU A 112 16.04 -19.89 8.20
C LEU A 112 15.64 -19.71 6.73
N HIS A 113 15.60 -20.78 5.93
CA HIS A 113 15.30 -20.69 4.50
C HIS A 113 13.85 -20.24 4.26
N PHE A 114 13.68 -19.21 3.44
CA PHE A 114 12.36 -18.71 3.08
C PHE A 114 11.69 -19.64 2.08
N GLN A 115 10.45 -20.05 2.38
CA GLN A 115 9.65 -20.85 1.45
C GLN A 115 8.99 -19.90 0.44
N LYS A 116 9.13 -20.20 -0.85
CA LYS A 116 8.66 -19.33 -1.95
C LYS A 116 7.18 -18.94 -1.82
N ALA A 117 6.31 -19.91 -1.51
CA ALA A 117 4.87 -19.65 -1.35
C ALA A 117 4.58 -18.73 -0.15
N LYS A 118 5.21 -18.98 0.99
CA LYS A 118 5.10 -18.13 2.19
C LYS A 118 5.63 -16.73 1.96
N ALA A 119 6.75 -16.61 1.25
CA ALA A 119 7.34 -15.31 0.91
C ALA A 119 6.40 -14.51 0.00
N LEU A 120 5.79 -15.17 -0.99
CA LEU A 120 4.79 -14.55 -1.87
C LEU A 120 3.53 -14.13 -1.11
N SER A 121 3.07 -14.93 -0.14
CA SER A 121 1.97 -14.52 0.75
C SER A 121 2.33 -13.31 1.59
N THR A 122 3.56 -13.21 2.10
CA THR A 122 4.01 -12.04 2.87
C THR A 122 4.14 -10.80 1.99
N LEU A 123 4.62 -10.95 0.74
CA LEU A 123 4.61 -9.86 -0.25
C LEU A 123 3.18 -9.35 -0.46
N GLY A 124 2.21 -10.23 -0.67
CA GLY A 124 0.81 -9.85 -0.83
C GLY A 124 0.24 -9.13 0.40
N GLN A 125 0.58 -9.56 1.61
CA GLN A 125 0.15 -8.88 2.85
C GLN A 125 0.76 -7.49 3.00
N LEU A 126 2.06 -7.35 2.74
CA LEU A 126 2.72 -6.03 2.77
C LEU A 126 2.08 -5.09 1.75
N PHE A 127 1.74 -5.61 0.58
CA PHE A 127 1.10 -4.83 -0.47
C PHE A 127 -0.35 -4.45 -0.12
N GLN A 128 -1.10 -5.33 0.54
CA GLN A 128 -2.45 -5.04 1.04
C GLN A 128 -2.43 -3.99 2.16
N ILE A 129 -1.46 -4.07 3.09
CA ILE A 129 -1.27 -3.06 4.14
C ILE A 129 -0.87 -1.70 3.53
N GLY A 130 -0.01 -1.70 2.51
CA GLY A 130 0.45 -0.49 1.85
C GLY A 130 -0.51 0.12 0.84
N PHE A 131 -1.64 -0.53 0.55
CA PHE A 131 -2.58 -0.10 -0.49
C PHE A 131 -3.06 1.34 -0.26
N THR A 132 -3.41 1.70 0.96
CA THR A 132 -3.99 3.02 1.27
C THR A 132 -2.98 4.14 1.04
N ILE A 133 -1.70 3.89 1.32
CA ILE A 133 -0.62 4.82 1.00
C ILE A 133 -0.42 4.93 -0.50
N ILE A 134 -0.34 3.79 -1.21
CA ILE A 134 -0.16 3.77 -2.66
C ILE A 134 -1.31 4.51 -3.36
N ALA A 135 -2.55 4.26 -2.94
CA ALA A 135 -3.74 4.90 -3.47
C ALA A 135 -3.75 6.41 -3.18
N LYS A 136 -3.38 6.83 -1.96
CA LYS A 136 -3.23 8.25 -1.61
C LYS A 136 -2.19 8.93 -2.49
N THR A 137 -1.00 8.34 -2.61
CA THR A 137 0.09 8.86 -3.45
C THR A 137 -0.33 8.95 -4.92
N ALA A 138 -1.12 7.99 -5.42
CA ALA A 138 -1.66 8.03 -6.78
C ALA A 138 -2.75 9.08 -6.99
N LEU A 139 -3.55 9.40 -5.96
CA LEU A 139 -4.59 10.44 -6.03
C LEU A 139 -4.02 11.86 -5.89
N MET A 140 -2.92 12.01 -5.15
CA MET A 140 -2.28 13.30 -4.89
C MET A 140 -2.06 14.21 -6.10
N PRO A 141 -1.51 13.74 -7.24
CA PRO A 141 -1.28 14.61 -8.40
C PRO A 141 -2.59 15.09 -9.06
N PHE A 142 -3.75 14.50 -8.76
CA PHE A 142 -5.05 14.95 -9.25
C PHE A 142 -5.64 16.09 -8.41
N MET A 143 -5.09 16.36 -7.22
CA MET A 143 -5.52 17.45 -6.36
C MET A 143 -4.84 18.77 -6.75
N CYS A 144 -5.37 19.45 -7.77
CA CYS A 144 -4.88 20.75 -8.21
C CYS A 144 -5.73 21.89 -7.63
N TYR A 145 -5.09 22.99 -7.23
CA TYR A 145 -5.76 24.25 -6.90
C TYR A 145 -5.35 25.34 -7.88
N SER A 146 -6.29 26.22 -8.22
CA SER A 146 -6.07 27.28 -9.19
C SER A 146 -5.60 28.57 -8.51
N HIS A 147 -4.61 29.20 -9.12
CA HIS A 147 -4.07 30.50 -8.73
C HIS A 147 -4.72 31.63 -9.53
N PRO A 148 -4.72 32.87 -9.02
CA PRO A 148 -5.27 34.03 -9.74
C PRO A 148 -4.57 34.36 -11.06
N ASN A 149 -3.39 33.79 -11.32
CA ASN A 149 -2.67 33.91 -12.59
C ASN A 149 -3.16 32.94 -13.68
N GLY A 150 -4.20 32.14 -13.41
CA GLY A 150 -4.74 31.14 -14.33
C GLY A 150 -3.98 29.81 -14.37
N LYS A 151 -2.89 29.66 -13.61
CA LYS A 151 -2.17 28.38 -13.45
C LYS A 151 -2.75 27.58 -12.30
N SER A 152 -2.56 26.25 -12.32
CA SER A 152 -2.93 25.38 -11.20
C SER A 152 -1.72 24.60 -10.70
N SER A 153 -1.56 24.49 -9.39
CA SER A 153 -0.48 23.68 -8.78
C SER A 153 -1.06 22.53 -7.98
N VAL A 154 -0.26 21.48 -7.78
CA VAL A 154 -0.63 20.36 -6.90
C VAL A 154 -0.73 20.87 -5.47
N LEU A 155 -1.83 20.57 -4.76
CA LEU A 155 -2.11 21.05 -3.41
C LEU A 155 -1.00 20.72 -2.42
N ARG A 156 -0.39 19.53 -2.54
CA ARG A 156 0.71 19.08 -1.69
C ARG A 156 2.08 19.64 -2.11
N PHE A 157 2.28 19.89 -3.40
CA PHE A 157 3.54 20.32 -4.01
C PHE A 157 3.31 21.56 -4.86
N SER A 158 3.35 22.74 -4.23
CA SER A 158 3.04 24.01 -4.90
C SER A 158 4.02 24.37 -6.03
N ASP A 159 5.23 23.80 -6.01
CA ASP A 159 6.25 23.91 -7.05
C ASP A 159 5.96 23.07 -8.29
N VAL A 160 5.06 22.08 -8.21
CA VAL A 160 4.62 21.27 -9.35
C VAL A 160 3.34 21.87 -9.94
N ILE A 161 3.48 22.51 -11.10
CA ILE A 161 2.36 23.04 -11.89
C ILE A 161 1.66 21.88 -12.61
N CYS A 162 0.33 21.82 -12.50
CA CYS A 162 -0.49 20.77 -13.11
C CYS A 162 -0.51 20.90 -14.64
N TRP A 163 -0.35 19.76 -15.34
CA TRP A 163 -0.41 19.65 -16.81
C TRP A 163 0.64 20.48 -17.59
N GLU A 164 1.67 20.97 -16.92
CA GLU A 164 2.81 21.64 -17.56
C GLU A 164 3.95 20.61 -17.75
N GLU A 165 4.45 20.42 -18.98
CA GLU A 165 5.43 19.35 -19.28
C GLU A 165 6.75 19.50 -18.50
N GLN A 166 7.17 20.73 -18.22
CA GLN A 166 8.45 21.03 -17.59
C GLN A 166 8.51 20.67 -16.10
N THR A 167 7.35 20.50 -15.45
CA THR A 167 7.27 20.24 -14.00
C THR A 167 7.17 18.75 -13.66
N GLY A 168 7.12 17.86 -14.66
CA GLY A 168 7.11 16.41 -14.46
C GLY A 168 5.80 15.86 -13.86
N HIS A 169 4.73 16.67 -13.82
CA HIS A 169 3.41 16.27 -13.30
C HIS A 169 2.86 14.99 -13.96
N THR A 170 2.99 14.89 -15.28
CA THR A 170 2.56 13.71 -16.05
C THR A 170 3.25 12.42 -15.59
N VAL A 171 4.54 12.48 -15.23
CA VAL A 171 5.29 11.31 -14.74
C VAL A 171 4.76 10.85 -13.39
N MET A 172 4.42 11.79 -12.50
CA MET A 172 3.82 11.47 -11.19
C MET A 172 2.50 10.73 -11.36
N VAL A 173 1.63 11.21 -12.26
CA VAL A 173 0.34 10.59 -12.58
C VAL A 173 0.52 9.18 -13.16
N ILE A 174 1.38 9.02 -14.17
CA ILE A 174 1.64 7.72 -14.80
C ILE A 174 2.13 6.70 -13.78
N PHE A 175 3.09 7.10 -12.93
CA PHE A 175 3.65 6.19 -11.93
C PHE A 175 2.62 5.78 -10.87
N GLY A 176 1.83 6.72 -10.38
CA GLY A 176 0.75 6.46 -9.42
C GLY A 176 -0.32 5.51 -9.98
N LEU A 177 -0.70 5.71 -11.25
CA LEU A 177 -1.65 4.85 -11.95
C LEU A 177 -1.11 3.43 -12.18
N ILE A 178 0.14 3.27 -12.62
CA ILE A 178 0.75 1.95 -12.84
C ILE A 178 0.82 1.16 -11.53
N MET A 179 1.28 1.80 -10.45
CA MET A 179 1.39 1.16 -9.14
C MET A 179 0.02 0.71 -8.59
N THR A 180 -1.01 1.55 -8.74
CA THR A 180 -2.32 1.27 -8.15
C THR A 180 -3.18 0.38 -9.05
N MET A 181 -3.32 0.71 -10.34
CA MET A 181 -4.23 0.00 -11.24
C MET A 181 -3.62 -1.30 -11.75
N VAL A 182 -2.37 -1.24 -12.25
CA VAL A 182 -1.75 -2.39 -12.92
C VAL A 182 -1.19 -3.38 -11.91
N LEU A 183 -0.45 -2.92 -10.90
CA LEU A 183 0.18 -3.83 -9.96
C LEU A 183 -0.77 -4.33 -8.86
N TYR A 184 -1.65 -3.48 -8.33
CA TYR A 184 -2.57 -3.88 -7.26
C TYR A 184 -3.88 -4.48 -7.79
N TRP A 185 -4.70 -3.71 -8.49
CA TRP A 185 -6.02 -4.19 -8.88
C TRP A 185 -6.00 -5.36 -9.87
N CYS A 186 -5.13 -5.33 -10.90
CA CYS A 186 -5.07 -6.44 -11.85
C CYS A 186 -4.59 -7.75 -11.21
N THR A 187 -3.63 -7.70 -10.27
CA THR A 187 -3.13 -8.92 -9.60
C THR A 187 -4.17 -9.51 -8.67
N LEU A 188 -4.91 -8.68 -7.94
CA LEU A 188 -6.01 -9.12 -7.08
C LEU A 188 -7.18 -9.70 -7.87
N LEU A 189 -7.58 -9.04 -8.97
CA LEU A 189 -8.64 -9.54 -9.86
C LEU A 189 -8.24 -10.89 -10.46
N TRP A 190 -7.03 -11.00 -10.98
CA TRP A 190 -6.51 -12.25 -11.51
C TRP A 190 -6.48 -13.36 -10.44
N ALA A 191 -5.98 -13.07 -9.25
CA ALA A 191 -5.91 -14.04 -8.15
C ALA A 191 -7.33 -14.50 -7.74
N THR A 192 -8.29 -13.59 -7.65
CA THR A 192 -9.68 -13.88 -7.27
C THR A 192 -10.39 -14.74 -8.32
N ILE A 193 -10.21 -14.42 -9.61
CA ILE A 193 -10.81 -15.18 -10.72
C ILE A 193 -10.22 -16.60 -10.81
N GLN A 194 -8.92 -16.75 -10.56
CA GLN A 194 -8.24 -18.05 -10.65
C GLN A 194 -8.40 -18.92 -9.40
N ALA A 195 -8.74 -18.32 -8.26
CA ALA A 195 -8.88 -19.00 -6.99
C ALA A 195 -9.82 -20.22 -7.00
N PRO A 196 -11.06 -20.15 -7.51
CA PRO A 196 -11.95 -21.32 -7.51
C PRO A 196 -11.39 -22.48 -8.35
N LYS A 197 -10.84 -22.17 -9.53
CA LYS A 197 -10.30 -23.19 -10.45
C LYS A 197 -9.07 -23.90 -9.87
N ARG A 198 -8.18 -23.15 -9.20
CA ARG A 198 -6.96 -23.70 -8.60
C ARG A 198 -7.22 -24.37 -7.25
N SER A 199 -8.21 -23.90 -6.49
CA SER A 199 -8.67 -24.55 -5.26
C SER A 199 -9.27 -25.93 -5.57
N ALA A 200 -10.09 -26.05 -6.62
CA ALA A 200 -10.65 -27.33 -7.05
C ALA A 200 -9.58 -28.38 -7.45
N ARG A 201 -8.39 -27.92 -7.88
CA ARG A 201 -7.24 -28.77 -8.24
C ARG A 201 -6.29 -29.03 -7.08
N ALA A 202 -6.59 -28.56 -5.88
CA ALA A 202 -5.74 -28.65 -4.69
C ALA A 202 -4.29 -28.15 -4.92
N ASP A 203 -4.11 -27.07 -5.71
CA ASP A 203 -2.80 -26.45 -5.94
C ASP A 203 -2.28 -25.82 -4.64
N MET A 204 -1.50 -26.60 -3.88
CA MET A 204 -0.98 -26.21 -2.57
C MET A 204 -0.08 -24.98 -2.64
N PHE A 205 0.66 -24.80 -3.75
CA PHE A 205 1.53 -23.64 -3.91
C PHE A 205 0.71 -22.36 -4.06
N PHE A 206 -0.30 -22.38 -4.94
CA PHE A 206 -1.18 -21.23 -5.12
C PHE A 206 -1.92 -20.89 -3.83
N LEU A 207 -2.53 -21.88 -3.17
CA LEU A 207 -3.28 -21.66 -1.93
C LEU A 207 -2.41 -21.09 -0.80
N GLN A 208 -1.15 -21.51 -0.69
CA GLN A 208 -0.20 -20.94 0.26
C GLN A 208 0.25 -19.53 -0.14
N ALA A 209 0.44 -19.25 -1.43
CA ALA A 209 0.87 -17.95 -1.93
C ALA A 209 -0.23 -16.88 -1.84
N THR A 210 -1.48 -17.22 -2.13
CA THR A 210 -2.62 -16.30 -2.06
C THR A 210 -3.31 -16.31 -0.70
N ARG A 211 -2.67 -16.87 0.32
CA ARG A 211 -3.23 -16.95 1.68
C ARG A 211 -3.57 -15.58 2.24
N PHE A 212 -2.84 -14.54 1.85
CA PHE A 212 -3.13 -13.15 2.20
C PHE A 212 -4.54 -12.71 1.80
N LEU A 213 -5.06 -13.22 0.67
CA LEU A 213 -6.36 -12.82 0.13
C LEU A 213 -7.55 -13.49 0.86
N PHE A 214 -7.36 -14.72 1.36
CA PHE A 214 -8.46 -15.55 1.86
C PHE A 214 -8.49 -15.71 3.37
N PHE A 215 -7.32 -15.70 4.01
CA PHE A 215 -7.18 -16.06 5.42
C PHE A 215 -6.83 -14.88 6.33
N ARG A 216 -6.63 -13.68 5.79
CA ARG A 216 -6.16 -12.55 6.57
C ARG A 216 -6.63 -11.22 5.95
N PHE A 217 -7.88 -10.89 6.24
CA PHE A 217 -8.34 -9.49 6.22
C PHE A 217 -7.92 -8.83 7.53
#